data_AF-A0A164VMP7-F1
#
_entry.id   AF-A0A164VMP7-F1
#
_cell.length_a   1.000
_cell.length_b   1.000
_cell.length_c   1.000
_cell.angle_alpha   90.00
_cell.angle_beta   90.00
_cell.angle_gamma   90.00
#
_symmetry.space_group_name_H-M   'P 1'
#
loop_
_entity.id
_entity.type
_entity.pdbx_description
1 polymer ?
#
loop_
_entity_poly.entity_id
_entity_poly.type
_entity_poly.pdbx_seq_one_letter_code
_entity_poly.pdbx_strand_id
1 'polypeptide(L)'
;MRRYSLELRHQMNFEGKTIPDCANQSTRAVIQLACGIRVAEDFSKVLSNCQVTGDGFHREVQVSSSFLPSSLQDCKVLIKWTIPSGIYIDPYQLQASILNQTVHFSSHVNVEQMAHHAETLILHSFPNLHCSSSCHFSQTMQFHLRYHLPSNTSDYTEVSLSSPVTYVSCDCTLPIDVAMNKCLWEELPQLEVRNYNVFVPIGDLSHLPFVTLLTIAIAFIGTGCVAWASVIQ
;
A
#
# COMPACT_ATOMS: atom_id res chain seq x y z
N MET A 1 30.62 -1.74 3.74
CA MET A 1 29.32 -2.47 3.66
C MET A 1 28.45 -2.40 4.92
N ARG A 2 28.96 -2.21 6.15
CA ARG A 2 28.12 -2.13 7.37
C ARG A 2 27.45 -0.77 7.68
N ARG A 3 27.79 0.32 6.98
CA ARG A 3 27.24 1.67 7.26
C ARG A 3 25.87 1.91 6.62
N TYR A 4 25.63 1.43 5.40
CA TYR A 4 24.34 1.56 4.70
C TYR A 4 23.18 0.87 5.42
N SER A 5 23.45 -0.25 6.12
CA SER A 5 22.44 -0.99 6.88
C SER A 5 21.87 -0.25 8.10
N LEU A 6 22.54 0.78 8.61
CA LEU A 6 22.09 1.55 9.79
C LEU A 6 21.24 2.75 9.41
N GLU A 7 21.52 3.41 8.28
CA GLU A 7 20.63 4.44 7.69
C GLU A 7 19.32 3.82 7.17
N LEU A 8 19.38 2.60 6.60
CA LEU A 8 18.20 1.85 6.15
C LEU A 8 17.23 1.49 7.31
N ARG A 9 17.74 1.28 8.53
CA ARG A 9 16.90 0.97 9.69
C ARG A 9 16.19 2.21 10.25
N HIS A 10 16.70 3.41 9.99
CA HIS A 10 16.08 4.67 10.42
C HIS A 10 14.92 5.12 9.50
N GLN A 11 14.90 4.71 8.23
CA GLN A 11 13.80 5.05 7.33
C GLN A 11 12.56 4.15 7.49
N MET A 12 12.68 3.04 8.21
CA MET A 12 11.65 2.00 8.33
C MET A 12 10.94 1.94 9.69
N ASN A 13 11.35 2.74 10.68
CA ASN A 13 10.76 2.70 12.02
C ASN A 13 10.45 4.11 12.52
N PHE A 14 9.26 4.61 12.18
CA PHE A 14 8.63 5.75 12.84
C PHE A 14 7.31 5.28 13.45
N GLU A 15 7.41 4.53 14.56
CA GLU A 15 6.26 4.14 15.36
C GLU A 15 5.57 5.39 15.96
N GLY A 16 4.26 5.50 15.74
CA GLY A 16 3.37 6.14 16.72
C GLY A 16 3.05 7.64 16.56
N LYS A 17 3.15 8.27 15.38
CA LYS A 17 2.68 9.66 15.21
C LYS A 17 1.33 9.74 14.49
N THR A 18 0.27 9.88 15.28
CA THR A 18 -1.06 10.30 14.80
C THR A 18 -1.04 11.74 14.32
N ILE A 19 -1.64 11.98 13.15
CA ILE A 19 -1.64 13.28 12.49
C ILE A 19 -2.75 14.19 13.07
N PRO A 20 -2.43 15.37 13.65
CA PRO A 20 -3.41 16.25 14.29
C PRO A 20 -4.40 16.85 13.27
N ASP A 21 -5.68 16.96 13.65
CA ASP A 21 -6.73 17.54 12.81
C ASP A 21 -6.66 19.07 12.77
N CYS A 22 -6.69 19.63 11.56
CA CYS A 22 -6.70 21.07 11.33
C CYS A 22 -8.14 21.58 11.54
N ALA A 23 -8.40 22.20 12.69
CA ALA A 23 -9.68 22.85 12.94
C ALA A 23 -9.80 24.14 12.09
N ASN A 24 -10.94 24.30 11.42
CA ASN A 24 -11.41 25.50 10.69
C ASN A 24 -10.66 25.91 9.40
N GLN A 25 -11.00 25.31 8.26
CA GLN A 25 -10.94 26.00 6.95
C GLN A 25 -12.17 25.67 6.10
N SER A 26 -13.30 26.28 6.46
CA SER A 26 -14.49 26.36 5.61
C SER A 26 -14.39 27.62 4.76
N THR A 27 -13.92 27.48 3.52
CA THR A 27 -14.24 28.32 2.34
C THR A 27 -13.38 27.85 1.17
N ARG A 28 -13.97 27.68 -0.03
CA ARG A 28 -13.28 27.32 -1.29
C ARG A 28 -11.88 27.96 -1.37
N ALA A 29 -10.83 27.15 -1.26
CA ALA A 29 -9.49 27.64 -0.97
C ALA A 29 -8.80 28.15 -2.24
N VAL A 30 -8.52 29.46 -2.24
CA VAL A 30 -7.43 30.01 -3.04
C VAL A 30 -6.15 29.68 -2.27
N ILE A 31 -5.27 28.84 -2.83
CA ILE A 31 -3.98 28.52 -2.20
C ILE A 31 -3.14 29.81 -2.19
N GLN A 32 -2.98 30.42 -1.02
CA GLN A 32 -2.03 31.52 -0.81
C GLN A 32 -0.66 30.92 -0.50
N LEU A 33 0.25 31.00 -1.47
CA LEU A 33 1.66 30.66 -1.29
C LEU A 33 2.48 31.88 -0.83
N ALA A 34 3.48 31.63 0.01
CA ALA A 34 4.60 32.56 0.26
C ALA A 34 5.51 32.72 -0.97
N CYS A 35 5.34 31.88 -1.99
CA CYS A 35 5.87 32.06 -3.33
C CYS A 35 4.83 32.78 -4.20
N GLY A 36 5.19 33.85 -4.90
CA GLY A 36 4.30 34.83 -5.54
C GLY A 36 3.45 34.36 -6.72
N ILE A 37 3.03 33.10 -6.79
CA ILE A 37 2.13 32.56 -7.81
C ILE A 37 0.79 32.24 -7.13
N ARG A 38 -0.26 32.98 -7.53
CA ARG A 38 -1.64 32.66 -7.16
C ARG A 38 -2.11 31.53 -8.07
N VAL A 39 -2.22 30.31 -7.53
CA VAL A 39 -2.86 29.24 -8.28
C VAL A 39 -4.37 29.32 -8.01
N ALA A 40 -5.10 29.87 -8.98
CA ALA A 40 -6.56 29.80 -9.01
C ALA A 40 -6.93 28.43 -9.60
N GLU A 41 -7.12 27.43 -8.74
CA GLU A 41 -7.27 26.06 -9.21
C GLU A 41 -8.71 25.59 -9.27
N ASP A 42 -9.16 25.33 -10.50
CA ASP A 42 -10.25 24.41 -10.76
C ASP A 42 -9.71 22.97 -10.68
N PHE A 43 -9.42 22.50 -9.45
CA PHE A 43 -9.03 21.11 -9.18
C PHE A 43 -10.15 20.09 -9.49
N SER A 44 -11.28 20.53 -10.04
CA SER A 44 -12.48 19.70 -10.30
C SER A 44 -12.26 18.55 -11.27
N LYS A 45 -11.07 18.39 -11.85
CA LYS A 45 -10.76 17.37 -12.87
C LYS A 45 -9.45 16.62 -12.59
N VAL A 46 -9.23 16.19 -11.35
CA VAL A 46 -8.21 15.18 -11.08
C VAL A 46 -8.75 13.82 -11.52
N LEU A 47 -8.36 13.43 -12.74
CA LEU A 47 -8.67 12.12 -13.30
C LEU A 47 -7.70 11.09 -12.75
N SER A 48 -7.91 10.66 -11.50
CA SER A 48 -7.18 9.53 -10.93
C SER A 48 -7.84 8.23 -11.38
N ASN A 49 -7.19 7.48 -12.27
CA ASN A 49 -7.61 6.14 -12.65
C ASN A 49 -6.85 5.12 -11.79
N CYS A 50 -7.58 4.29 -11.05
CA CYS A 50 -7.05 3.12 -10.37
C CYS A 50 -7.57 1.87 -11.08
N GLN A 51 -6.69 0.91 -11.35
CA GLN A 51 -7.04 -0.37 -11.95
C GLN A 51 -6.35 -1.49 -11.17
N VAL A 52 -7.12 -2.52 -10.85
CA VAL A 52 -6.62 -3.75 -10.21
C VAL A 52 -6.74 -4.89 -11.21
N THR A 53 -5.63 -5.57 -11.46
CA THR A 53 -5.51 -6.70 -12.41
C THR A 53 -4.78 -7.88 -11.76
N GLY A 54 -4.70 -9.00 -12.46
CA GLY A 54 -4.08 -10.24 -11.96
C GLY A 54 -5.08 -11.15 -11.25
N ASP A 55 -4.62 -12.36 -10.89
CA ASP A 55 -5.42 -13.45 -10.32
C ASP A 55 -4.71 -14.15 -9.16
N GLY A 56 -5.49 -14.88 -8.36
CA GLY A 56 -4.98 -15.58 -7.18
C GLY A 56 -4.50 -14.60 -6.10
N PHE A 57 -3.37 -14.92 -5.47
CA PHE A 57 -2.81 -14.18 -4.33
C PHE A 57 -2.02 -12.93 -4.72
N HIS A 58 -1.71 -12.72 -5.99
CA HIS A 58 -0.95 -11.57 -6.48
C HIS A 58 -1.84 -10.69 -7.36
N ARG A 59 -1.94 -9.41 -7.01
CA ARG A 59 -2.71 -8.40 -7.73
C ARG A 59 -1.79 -7.28 -8.15
N GLU A 60 -1.89 -6.88 -9.40
CA GLU A 60 -1.20 -5.70 -9.88
C GLU A 60 -2.16 -4.51 -9.77
N VAL A 61 -1.71 -3.44 -9.13
CA VAL A 61 -2.48 -2.22 -8.99
C VAL A 61 -1.77 -1.10 -9.71
N GLN A 62 -2.43 -0.56 -10.74
CA GLN A 62 -1.95 0.59 -11.49
C GLN A 62 -2.77 1.81 -11.14
N VAL A 63 -2.09 2.89 -10.74
CA VAL A 63 -2.69 4.19 -10.51
C VAL A 63 -2.03 5.21 -11.41
N SER A 64 -2.85 5.96 -12.12
CA SER A 64 -2.40 7.09 -12.93
C SER A 64 -3.28 8.30 -12.68
N SER A 65 -2.68 9.48 -12.74
CA SER A 65 -3.39 10.75 -12.67
C SER A 65 -2.77 11.75 -13.63
N SER A 66 -3.63 12.58 -14.22
CA SER A 66 -3.23 13.68 -15.08
C SER A 66 -3.77 15.01 -14.52
N PHE A 67 -2.99 16.06 -14.73
CA PHE A 67 -3.21 17.40 -14.21
C PHE A 67 -2.92 18.43 -15.31
N LEU A 68 -3.63 19.55 -15.28
CA LEU A 68 -3.38 20.66 -16.18
C LEU A 68 -2.00 21.30 -15.89
N PRO A 69 -1.30 21.82 -16.91
CA PRO A 69 0.12 22.20 -16.80
C PRO A 69 0.42 23.33 -15.82
N SER A 70 -0.52 24.26 -15.61
CA SER A 70 -0.27 25.48 -14.81
C SER A 70 -0.43 25.31 -13.31
N SER A 71 -0.96 24.17 -12.84
CA SER A 71 -1.30 23.99 -11.44
C SER A 71 -0.19 23.41 -10.58
N LEU A 72 0.57 22.43 -11.10
CA LEU A 72 1.41 21.58 -10.25
C LEU A 72 2.92 21.62 -10.56
N GLN A 73 3.38 22.52 -11.43
CA GLN A 73 4.77 22.50 -11.91
C GLN A 73 5.81 22.64 -10.79
N ASP A 74 5.48 23.35 -9.71
CA ASP A 74 6.32 23.55 -8.53
C ASP A 74 5.79 22.82 -7.28
N CYS A 75 4.83 21.91 -7.45
CA CYS A 75 4.14 21.23 -6.35
C CYS A 75 4.62 19.79 -6.15
N LYS A 76 4.54 19.33 -4.91
CA LYS A 76 4.75 17.93 -4.53
C LYS A 76 3.42 17.20 -4.46
N VAL A 77 3.41 15.95 -4.92
CA VAL A 77 2.26 15.05 -4.82
C VAL A 77 2.56 13.96 -3.82
N LEU A 78 1.56 13.64 -3.00
CA LEU A 78 1.56 12.54 -2.05
C LEU A 78 0.35 11.66 -2.33
N ILE A 79 0.57 10.36 -2.46
CA ILE A 79 -0.49 9.37 -2.57
C ILE A 79 -0.54 8.59 -1.26
N LYS A 80 -1.71 8.59 -0.62
CA LYS A 80 -1.98 7.83 0.60
C LYS A 80 -2.81 6.60 0.27
N TRP A 81 -2.24 5.45 0.53
CA TRP A 81 -2.89 4.15 0.43
C TRP A 81 -3.37 3.70 1.80
N THR A 82 -4.62 3.25 1.87
CA THR A 82 -5.17 2.58 3.05
C THR A 82 -5.34 1.10 2.71
N ILE A 83 -4.40 0.28 3.17
CA ILE A 83 -4.31 -1.13 2.80
C ILE A 83 -4.98 -1.96 3.91
N PRO A 84 -6.05 -2.72 3.61
CA PRO A 84 -6.75 -3.51 4.62
C PRO A 84 -5.88 -4.67 5.11
N SER A 85 -6.21 -5.21 6.29
CA SER A 85 -5.46 -6.30 6.91
C SER A 85 -5.38 -7.58 6.05
N GLY A 86 -6.28 -7.79 5.09
CA GLY A 86 -6.24 -8.93 4.16
C GLY A 86 -5.21 -8.80 3.04
N ILE A 87 -4.51 -7.67 2.93
CA ILE A 87 -3.58 -7.33 1.84
C ILE A 87 -2.26 -6.82 2.42
N TYR A 88 -1.16 -7.01 1.69
CA TYR A 88 0.11 -6.33 1.94
C TYR A 88 0.84 -6.02 0.65
N ILE A 89 1.84 -5.14 0.74
CA ILE A 89 2.80 -4.87 -0.31
C ILE A 89 4.16 -5.29 0.22
N ASP A 90 4.90 -6.13 -0.50
CA ASP A 90 6.25 -6.52 -0.10
C ASP A 90 7.20 -5.30 -0.20
N PRO A 91 7.77 -4.82 0.92
CA PRO A 91 8.69 -3.67 0.89
C PRO A 91 9.94 -3.91 0.03
N TYR A 92 10.43 -5.14 -0.04
CA TYR A 92 11.62 -5.48 -0.81
C TYR A 92 11.33 -5.47 -2.31
N GLN A 93 10.18 -6.02 -2.70
CA GLN A 93 9.73 -5.95 -4.10
C GLN A 93 9.43 -4.51 -4.52
N LEU A 94 8.79 -3.74 -3.65
CA LEU A 94 8.46 -2.34 -3.90
C LEU A 94 9.73 -1.50 -4.12
N GLN A 95 10.78 -1.73 -3.32
CA GLN A 95 12.05 -1.04 -3.47
C GLN A 95 12.72 -1.31 -4.83
N ALA A 96 12.54 -2.51 -5.39
CA ALA A 96 13.05 -2.86 -6.71
C ALA A 96 12.22 -2.26 -7.86
N SER A 97 10.90 -2.16 -7.70
CA SER A 97 10.01 -1.63 -8.74
C SER A 97 9.96 -0.11 -8.81
N ILE A 98 10.24 0.56 -7.68
CA ILE A 98 10.13 2.00 -7.53
C ILE A 98 11.52 2.66 -7.55
N LEU A 99 12.13 2.68 -8.74
CA LEU A 99 13.38 3.40 -8.95
C LEU A 99 13.11 4.91 -8.79
N ASN A 100 13.79 5.54 -7.84
CA ASN A 100 13.77 6.99 -7.58
C ASN A 100 12.43 7.58 -7.07
N GLN A 101 11.54 6.80 -6.45
CA GLN A 101 10.41 7.38 -5.70
C GLN A 101 10.56 7.08 -4.21
N THR A 102 10.07 7.99 -3.37
CA THR A 102 10.11 7.81 -1.92
C THR A 102 8.81 7.15 -1.47
N VAL A 103 8.92 6.13 -0.63
CA VAL A 103 7.78 5.42 -0.03
C VAL A 103 7.96 5.29 1.47
N HIS A 104 6.87 5.37 2.22
CA HIS A 104 6.87 5.26 3.67
C HIS A 104 5.68 4.46 4.18
N PHE A 105 5.96 3.41 4.94
CA PHE A 105 4.97 2.58 5.61
C PHE A 105 4.73 3.08 7.04
N SER A 106 3.48 3.06 7.50
CA SER A 106 3.11 3.43 8.87
C SER A 106 3.62 2.46 9.94
N SER A 107 3.91 1.22 9.55
CA SER A 107 4.39 0.16 10.43
C SER A 107 5.19 -0.87 9.64
N HIS A 108 5.92 -1.72 10.36
CA HIS A 108 6.68 -2.81 9.76
C HIS A 108 5.76 -3.83 9.07
N VAL A 109 6.08 -4.19 7.82
CA VAL A 109 5.31 -5.18 7.06
C VAL A 109 5.87 -6.58 7.32
N ASN A 110 5.15 -7.38 8.11
CA ASN A 110 5.42 -8.81 8.21
C ASN A 110 4.73 -9.53 7.05
N VAL A 111 5.49 -10.03 6.08
CA VAL A 111 4.95 -10.73 4.88
C VAL A 111 4.34 -12.10 5.22
N GLU A 112 4.75 -12.71 6.33
CA GLU A 112 4.27 -14.03 6.77
C GLU A 112 3.02 -13.95 7.67
N GLN A 113 2.58 -12.75 8.05
CA GLN A 113 1.44 -12.57 8.95
C GLN A 113 0.11 -12.93 8.28
N MET A 114 -0.76 -13.62 9.01
CA MET A 114 -2.11 -13.95 8.56
C MET A 114 -3.04 -12.73 8.64
N ALA A 115 -4.10 -12.72 7.83
CA ALA A 115 -5.03 -11.58 7.73
C ALA A 115 -5.69 -11.20 9.06
N HIS A 116 -6.10 -12.18 9.87
CA HIS A 116 -6.77 -11.97 11.16
C HIS A 116 -5.85 -11.48 12.28
N HIS A 117 -4.53 -11.50 12.05
CA HIS A 117 -3.53 -10.94 12.95
C HIS A 117 -2.92 -9.65 12.42
N ALA A 118 -3.18 -9.29 11.16
CA ALA A 118 -2.64 -8.09 10.55
C ALA A 118 -3.55 -6.89 10.85
N GLU A 119 -2.95 -5.71 10.87
CA GLU A 119 -3.66 -4.44 11.01
C GLU A 119 -3.70 -3.72 9.67
N THR A 120 -4.55 -2.70 9.57
CA THR A 120 -4.56 -1.78 8.42
C THR A 120 -3.22 -1.07 8.30
N LEU A 121 -2.64 -1.11 7.11
CA LEU A 121 -1.35 -0.50 6.81
C LEU A 121 -1.58 0.78 6.00
N ILE A 122 -0.93 1.88 6.40
CA ILE A 122 -0.91 3.10 5.60
C ILE A 122 0.42 3.17 4.85
N LEU A 123 0.34 3.38 3.54
CA LEU A 123 1.50 3.63 2.69
C LEU A 123 1.38 5.02 2.08
N HIS A 124 2.43 5.83 2.28
CA HIS A 124 2.61 7.11 1.63
C HIS A 124 3.61 6.94 0.49
N SER A 125 3.22 7.27 -0.74
CA SER A 125 4.11 7.28 -1.89
C SER A 125 4.22 8.68 -2.51
N PHE A 126 5.44 9.06 -2.87
CA PHE A 126 5.75 10.34 -3.50
C PHE A 126 6.13 10.09 -4.97
N PRO A 127 5.15 10.08 -5.90
CA PRO A 127 5.44 9.79 -7.30
C PRO A 127 6.27 10.90 -7.94
N ASN A 128 7.06 10.54 -8.95
CA ASN A 128 7.71 11.52 -9.82
C ASN A 128 6.68 12.07 -10.81
N LEU A 129 6.56 13.39 -10.87
CA LEU A 129 5.69 14.07 -11.83
C LEU A 129 6.44 14.30 -13.14
N HIS A 130 5.79 13.95 -14.25
CA HIS A 130 6.25 14.28 -15.59
C HIS A 130 5.42 15.44 -16.13
N CYS A 131 6.00 16.64 -16.12
CA CYS A 131 5.38 17.87 -16.58
C CYS A 131 5.96 18.31 -17.92
N SER A 132 5.15 18.29 -18.97
CA SER A 132 5.48 18.88 -20.28
C SER A 132 4.39 19.86 -20.71
N SER A 133 3.39 19.41 -21.47
CA SER A 133 2.16 20.16 -21.78
C SER A 133 1.03 19.90 -20.78
N SER A 134 1.21 18.89 -19.92
CA SER A 134 0.37 18.54 -18.76
C SER A 134 1.27 17.80 -17.77
N CYS A 135 0.92 17.85 -16.48
CA CYS A 135 1.62 17.08 -15.46
C CYS A 135 0.91 15.74 -15.30
N HIS A 136 1.64 14.64 -15.23
CA HIS A 136 1.05 13.32 -14.97
C HIS A 136 1.99 12.45 -14.16
N PHE A 137 1.42 11.46 -13.46
CA PHE A 137 2.16 10.36 -12.89
C PHE A 137 1.47 9.03 -13.20
N SER A 138 2.26 7.97 -13.21
CA SER A 138 1.77 6.59 -13.23
C SER A 138 2.63 5.77 -12.28
N GLN A 139 1.98 4.94 -11.46
CA GLN A 139 2.61 4.06 -10.50
C GLN A 139 1.95 2.69 -10.55
N THR A 140 2.77 1.65 -10.67
CA THR A 140 2.32 0.27 -10.64
C THR A 140 2.94 -0.43 -9.45
N MET A 141 2.14 -1.15 -8.67
CA MET A 141 2.56 -1.85 -7.47
C MET A 141 1.98 -3.26 -7.44
N GLN A 142 2.72 -4.18 -6.81
CA GLN A 142 2.29 -5.56 -6.60
C GLN A 142 1.73 -5.70 -5.19
N PHE A 143 0.46 -6.08 -5.12
CA PHE A 143 -0.32 -6.30 -3.92
C PHE A 143 -0.45 -7.80 -3.72
N HIS A 144 -0.24 -8.24 -2.49
CA HIS A 144 -0.32 -9.64 -2.09
C HIS A 144 -1.47 -9.84 -1.12
N LEU A 145 -2.28 -10.86 -1.35
CA LEU A 145 -3.35 -11.25 -0.44
C LEU A 145 -2.75 -12.09 0.70
N ARG A 146 -3.25 -11.90 1.91
CA ARG A 146 -2.86 -12.71 3.07
C ARG A 146 -3.74 -13.94 3.21
N TYR A 147 -3.19 -14.97 3.83
CA TYR A 147 -3.97 -16.13 4.23
C TYR A 147 -5.02 -15.75 5.27
N HIS A 148 -6.25 -16.16 5.03
CA HIS A 148 -7.39 -15.98 5.91
C HIS A 148 -7.71 -17.27 6.66
N LEU A 149 -8.57 -17.17 7.68
CA LEU A 149 -9.05 -18.36 8.38
C LEU A 149 -9.83 -19.26 7.41
N PRO A 150 -9.69 -20.58 7.55
CA PRO A 150 -10.51 -21.51 6.80
C PRO A 150 -11.98 -21.41 7.23
N SER A 151 -12.88 -21.86 6.35
CA SER A 151 -14.33 -21.77 6.53
C SER A 151 -14.98 -23.13 6.27
N ASN A 152 -16.16 -23.36 6.85
CA ASN A 152 -17.00 -24.52 6.53
C ASN A 152 -18.06 -24.20 5.46
N THR A 153 -18.22 -22.94 5.09
CA THR A 153 -19.39 -22.45 4.35
C THR A 153 -19.02 -21.76 3.04
N SER A 154 -17.74 -21.45 2.83
CA SER A 154 -17.28 -20.70 1.67
C SER A 154 -15.86 -21.09 1.29
N ASP A 155 -15.62 -21.17 -0.01
CA ASP A 155 -14.28 -21.40 -0.57
C ASP A 155 -13.49 -20.10 -0.74
N TYR A 156 -14.17 -18.96 -0.60
CA TYR A 156 -13.59 -17.63 -0.77
C TYR A 156 -14.00 -16.69 0.37
N THR A 157 -13.14 -15.69 0.60
CA THR A 157 -13.45 -14.49 1.40
C THR A 157 -13.18 -13.25 0.57
N GLU A 158 -13.95 -12.19 0.82
CA GLU A 158 -13.84 -10.92 0.12
C GLU A 158 -12.99 -9.93 0.93
N VAL A 159 -12.09 -9.21 0.24
CA VAL A 159 -11.32 -8.10 0.81
C VAL A 159 -11.52 -6.88 -0.07
N SER A 160 -12.00 -5.79 0.52
CA SER A 160 -12.24 -4.52 -0.18
C SER A 160 -11.00 -3.62 -0.12
N LEU A 161 -10.46 -3.27 -1.27
CA LEU A 161 -9.38 -2.28 -1.43
C LEU A 161 -9.95 -0.96 -1.95
N SER A 162 -9.80 0.12 -1.20
CA SER A 162 -10.21 1.45 -1.64
C SER A 162 -9.16 2.10 -2.56
N SER A 163 -9.61 2.91 -3.52
CA SER A 163 -8.73 3.82 -4.26
C SER A 163 -7.88 4.67 -3.31
N PRO A 164 -6.62 4.93 -3.64
CA PRO A 164 -5.78 5.78 -2.81
C PRO A 164 -6.21 7.25 -2.89
N VAL A 165 -5.89 8.03 -1.86
CA VAL A 165 -6.19 9.47 -1.81
C VAL A 165 -4.97 10.27 -2.24
N THR A 166 -5.17 11.27 -3.09
CA THR A 166 -4.10 12.14 -3.59
C THR A 166 -4.10 13.47 -2.85
N TYR A 167 -2.93 13.87 -2.37
CA TYR A 167 -2.67 15.15 -1.72
C TYR A 167 -1.64 15.96 -2.51
N VAL A 168 -1.74 17.28 -2.44
CA VAL A 168 -0.81 18.22 -3.06
C VAL A 168 -0.28 19.22 -2.03
N SER A 169 0.99 19.57 -2.16
CA SER A 169 1.62 20.67 -1.43
C SER A 169 2.51 21.48 -2.38
N CYS A 170 2.19 22.76 -2.56
CA CYS A 170 2.93 23.67 -3.45
C CYS A 170 3.94 24.57 -2.73
N ASP A 171 4.14 24.38 -1.43
CA ASP A 171 5.11 25.18 -0.68
C ASP A 171 6.55 24.66 -0.91
N CYS A 172 7.35 25.50 -1.57
CA CYS A 172 8.70 25.21 -2.03
C CYS A 172 9.73 25.03 -0.90
N THR A 173 9.38 25.34 0.35
CA THR A 173 10.33 25.36 1.47
C THR A 173 10.43 24.05 2.24
N LEU A 174 9.59 23.06 1.96
CA LEU A 174 9.43 21.90 2.84
C LEU A 174 10.34 20.74 2.46
N PRO A 175 11.23 20.30 3.37
CA PRO A 175 11.87 19.00 3.27
C PRO A 175 10.82 17.89 3.15
N ILE A 176 11.11 16.84 2.39
CA ILE A 176 10.25 15.64 2.28
C ILE A 176 9.94 15.05 3.67
N ASP A 177 10.84 15.32 4.63
CA ASP A 177 10.77 14.90 6.03
C ASP A 177 9.64 15.61 6.84
N VAL A 178 9.04 16.68 6.32
CA VAL A 178 7.92 17.42 6.96
C VAL A 178 6.55 16.96 6.44
N ALA A 179 6.51 15.92 5.60
CA ALA A 179 5.30 15.46 4.90
C ALA A 179 4.17 14.89 5.80
N MET A 180 4.30 14.90 7.12
CA MET A 180 3.29 14.40 8.06
C MET A 180 2.47 15.48 8.76
N ASN A 181 2.69 16.77 8.51
CA ASN A 181 1.77 17.81 9.01
C ASN A 181 0.58 17.98 8.07
N LYS A 182 -0.61 17.49 8.47
CA LYS A 182 -1.88 17.56 7.72
C LYS A 182 -2.17 18.97 7.15
N CYS A 183 -1.82 20.03 7.86
CA CYS A 183 -2.20 21.40 7.49
C CYS A 183 -1.41 22.01 6.34
N LEU A 184 -0.51 21.22 5.75
CA LEU A 184 0.33 21.60 4.62
C LEU A 184 -0.12 20.93 3.31
N TRP A 185 -0.96 19.91 3.41
CA TRP A 185 -1.40 19.08 2.30
C TRP A 185 -2.88 19.32 2.04
N GLU A 186 -3.21 19.65 0.81
CA GLU A 186 -4.60 19.76 0.37
C GLU A 186 -5.02 18.45 -0.29
N GLU A 187 -6.18 17.92 0.14
CA GLU A 187 -6.77 16.73 -0.45
C GLU A 187 -7.41 17.09 -1.79
N LEU A 188 -7.05 16.36 -2.83
CA LEU A 188 -7.64 16.57 -4.14
C LEU A 188 -8.99 15.87 -4.24
N PRO A 189 -10.05 16.55 -4.73
CA PRO A 189 -11.34 15.91 -4.95
C PRO A 189 -11.20 14.84 -6.03
N GLN A 190 -11.52 13.60 -5.67
CA GLN A 190 -11.58 12.50 -6.63
C GLN A 190 -12.93 12.47 -7.31
N LEU A 191 -12.92 12.36 -8.65
CA LEU A 191 -14.13 12.20 -9.45
C LEU A 191 -14.89 10.90 -9.13
N GLU A 192 -14.17 9.85 -8.70
CA GLU A 192 -14.76 8.54 -8.41
C GLU A 192 -13.94 7.78 -7.36
N VAL A 193 -14.49 7.64 -6.15
CA VAL A 193 -13.93 6.74 -5.13
C VAL A 193 -14.45 5.33 -5.43
N ARG A 194 -13.54 4.43 -5.82
CA ARG A 194 -13.87 3.02 -6.09
C ARG A 194 -13.35 2.12 -4.97
N ASN A 195 -14.17 1.15 -4.62
CA ASN A 195 -13.76 0.01 -3.81
C ASN A 195 -13.66 -1.20 -4.73
N TYR A 196 -12.48 -1.83 -4.75
CA TYR A 196 -12.17 -3.00 -5.53
C TYR A 196 -12.27 -4.21 -4.61
N ASN A 197 -13.26 -5.05 -4.88
CA ASN A 197 -13.47 -6.27 -4.13
C ASN A 197 -12.59 -7.38 -4.72
N VAL A 198 -11.71 -7.92 -3.89
CA VAL A 198 -10.79 -8.99 -4.27
C VAL A 198 -11.18 -10.26 -3.52
N PHE A 199 -11.34 -11.34 -4.26
CA PHE A 199 -11.66 -12.65 -3.69
C PHE A 199 -10.38 -13.43 -3.39
N VAL A 200 -10.26 -13.88 -2.15
CA VAL A 200 -9.15 -14.70 -1.64
C VAL A 200 -9.66 -16.12 -1.43
N PRO A 201 -9.04 -17.15 -2.00
CA PRO A 201 -9.42 -18.53 -1.70
C PRO A 201 -9.02 -18.87 -0.25
N ILE A 202 -9.90 -19.60 0.44
CA ILE A 202 -9.71 -20.05 1.82
C ILE A 202 -9.85 -21.57 1.92
N GLY A 203 -9.23 -22.16 2.94
CA GLY A 203 -9.31 -23.61 3.15
C GLY A 203 -10.69 -24.03 3.65
N ASP A 204 -11.09 -25.25 3.30
CA ASP A 204 -12.26 -25.90 3.87
C ASP A 204 -11.90 -26.60 5.18
N LEU A 205 -12.55 -26.20 6.27
CA LEU A 205 -12.40 -26.79 7.59
C LEU A 205 -12.87 -28.25 7.66
N SER A 206 -13.76 -28.69 6.76
CA SER A 206 -14.24 -30.07 6.68
C SER A 206 -13.12 -31.07 6.36
N HIS A 207 -12.09 -30.62 5.64
CA HIS A 207 -10.93 -31.42 5.28
C HIS A 207 -9.91 -31.55 6.41
N LEU A 208 -9.99 -30.71 7.44
CA LEU A 208 -9.04 -30.68 8.56
C LEU A 208 -8.80 -32.07 9.19
N PRO A 209 -9.81 -32.84 9.64
CA PRO A 209 -9.57 -34.13 10.29
C PRO A 209 -8.92 -35.15 9.34
N PHE A 210 -9.37 -35.22 8.09
CA PHE A 210 -8.85 -36.16 7.11
C PHE A 210 -7.39 -35.86 6.76
N VAL A 211 -7.09 -34.61 6.38
CA VAL A 211 -5.74 -34.17 6.04
C VAL A 211 -4.80 -34.37 7.24
N THR A 212 -5.22 -33.98 8.44
CA THR A 212 -4.40 -34.13 9.66
C THR A 212 -4.04 -35.58 9.93
N LEU A 213 -5.02 -36.50 9.92
CA LEU A 213 -4.77 -37.92 10.18
C LEU A 213 -3.86 -38.55 9.13
N LEU A 214 -4.10 -38.23 7.85
CA LEU A 214 -3.28 -38.73 6.75
C LEU A 214 -1.83 -38.24 6.84
N THR A 215 -1.63 -36.94 7.10
CA THR A 215 -0.29 -36.37 7.27
C THR A 215 0.44 -37.01 8.44
N ILE A 216 -0.23 -37.21 9.57
CA ILE A 216 0.35 -37.87 10.74
C ILE A 216 0.73 -39.32 10.41
N ALA A 217 -0.16 -40.08 9.76
CA ALA A 217 0.11 -41.47 9.39
C ALA A 217 1.33 -41.59 8.46
N ILE A 218 1.39 -40.76 7.42
CA ILE A 218 2.53 -40.74 6.48
C ILE A 218 3.82 -40.34 7.20
N ALA A 219 3.77 -39.35 8.10
CA ALA A 219 4.93 -38.95 8.88
C ALA A 219 5.47 -40.11 9.73
N PHE A 220 4.59 -40.83 10.46
CA PHE A 220 5.00 -41.99 11.25
C PHE A 220 5.57 -43.12 10.40
N ILE A 221 4.95 -43.44 9.26
CA ILE A 221 5.45 -44.46 8.35
C ILE A 221 6.84 -44.05 7.83
N GLY A 222 6.99 -42.80 7.40
CA GLY A 222 8.27 -42.26 6.92
C GLY A 222 9.37 -42.32 7.98
N THR A 223 9.09 -41.87 9.21
CA THR A 223 10.02 -41.96 10.33
C THR A 223 10.38 -43.42 10.65
N GLY A 224 9.40 -44.32 10.64
CA GLY A 224 9.62 -45.76 10.85
C GLY A 224 10.55 -46.36 9.80
N CYS A 225 10.35 -46.04 8.53
CA CYS A 225 11.23 -46.49 7.44
C CYS A 225 12.67 -45.99 7.60
N VAL A 226 12.85 -44.71 7.97
CA VAL A 226 14.19 -44.13 8.21
C VAL A 226 14.88 -44.80 9.40
N ALA A 227 14.15 -44.98 10.51
CA ALA A 227 14.70 -45.64 11.70
C ALA A 227 15.08 -47.09 11.41
N TRP A 228 14.22 -47.84 10.73
CA TRP A 228 14.51 -49.23 10.34
C TRP A 228 15.75 -49.34 9.45
N ALA A 229 15.88 -48.46 8.44
CA ALA A 229 17.05 -48.41 7.58
C ALA A 229 18.34 -48.12 8.36
N SER A 230 18.28 -47.29 9.40
CA SER A 230 19.45 -46.95 10.24
C SER A 230 19.90 -48.07 11.18
N VAL A 231 19.03 -49.04 11.48
CA VAL A 231 19.35 -50.18 12.37
C VAL A 231 19.96 -51.36 11.60
N ILE A 232 19.71 -51.45 10.29
CA ILE A 232 20.16 -52.55 9.43
C ILE A 232 21.49 -52.25 8.72
N GLN A 233 21.99 -51.01 8.78
CA GLN A 233 23.35 -50.63 8.40
C GLN A 233 24.34 -50.91 9.52
#